data_AF-A0A559RBN7-F1
#
_entry.id   AF-A0A559RBN7-F1
#
_cell.length_a   1.000
_cell.length_b   1.000
_cell.length_c   1.000
_cell.angle_alpha   90.00
_cell.angle_beta   90.00
_cell.angle_gamma   90.00
#
_symmetry.space_group_name_H-M   'P 1'
#
loop_
_entity.id
_entity.type
_entity.pdbx_description
1 polymer ?
#
loop_
_entity_poly.entity_id
_entity_poly.type
_entity_poly.pdbx_seq_one_letter_code
_entity_poly.pdbx_strand_id
1 'polypeptide(L)'
;MINLLNLFGCKAQKENDPYWEFDKTEHFRPELNKAEFFKLSGYDFGWFVLEPISKFVKDKEFEIEKGKSLSYGQKALYYWWYLDAQVTNGGFVQFYYNGYGPYIPTIIKGLEHIGDNEMANLVKKADKIYQKNKKLMDKAQESDLFESNLYDRLDELSLLDDDYYEMNKKTMSLIESYIRKNPNEVCLDEDGKEFDMTFTGLCKTFYDNKKIKEEFQLEKGFINGEFKSFYDNGKPKEVIHYLNGEHTGEQKEFYDNGKLKYQVTKEPSKNIFIQEWYYDNGNPKKLESKLIEKNERIGEYKEWYENGQLSETEIYKSAYEREGDWLEFYENGNKKVEAEFINGKYILKNYWNEKGKQTLITGTGYSEFYSKSNFKDDTPELHYREYKNFIPHGVWKELKNDTLQRLVNYQNGKRHGKMEVYYNNGNLKEETIYENGNSVSTKKFRKFKNPKVKTFVVSRICKGCYKDYEEYQLPENDPKPLNDLELTVNFQAEPSIFEPYGDDHIMFYGYYAFVNEKGLIDEIKFAVADNMWLDEQVKASMSKLKFETALKDGKPIKSIHYVRYKLKLIE
;
A
#
# COMPACT_ATOMS: atom_id res chain seq x y z
N MET A 1 20.33 -22.15 -42.49
CA MET A 1 21.56 -22.40 -43.28
C MET A 1 22.68 -21.70 -42.52
N ILE A 2 23.66 -22.46 -42.08
CA ILE A 2 24.75 -22.04 -41.18
C ILE A 2 25.66 -21.04 -41.91
N ASN A 3 25.89 -19.86 -41.31
CA ASN A 3 27.08 -19.03 -41.54
C ASN A 3 27.51 -18.52 -40.16
N LEU A 4 28.41 -19.20 -39.44
CA LEU A 4 29.87 -19.09 -39.54
C LEU A 4 30.36 -17.63 -39.55
N LEU A 5 30.41 -17.05 -38.34
CA LEU A 5 31.48 -16.14 -37.95
C LEU A 5 32.05 -16.63 -36.61
N ASN A 6 32.94 -17.61 -36.75
CA ASN A 6 33.76 -18.13 -35.67
C ASN A 6 34.91 -17.15 -35.38
N LEU A 7 35.07 -16.82 -34.10
CA LEU A 7 36.35 -16.81 -33.37
C LEU A 7 37.55 -16.17 -34.08
N PHE A 8 37.72 -14.86 -33.87
CA PHE A 8 39.04 -14.26 -33.72
C PHE A 8 39.10 -13.36 -32.47
N GLY A 9 39.97 -13.73 -31.53
CA GLY A 9 40.75 -12.74 -30.79
C GLY A 9 40.20 -12.23 -29.45
N CYS A 10 40.14 -13.09 -28.44
CA CYS A 10 40.34 -12.69 -27.04
C CYS A 10 41.74 -12.04 -26.89
N LYS A 11 41.86 -10.74 -27.15
CA LYS A 11 42.84 -9.76 -26.59
C LYS A 11 42.94 -8.43 -27.35
N ALA A 12 42.29 -8.24 -28.50
CA ALA A 12 42.37 -6.99 -29.28
C ALA A 12 41.06 -6.17 -29.36
N GLN A 13 39.98 -6.60 -28.71
CA GLN A 13 38.66 -5.97 -28.78
C GLN A 13 38.41 -4.94 -27.66
N LYS A 14 39.47 -4.35 -27.09
CA LYS A 14 39.35 -3.35 -26.02
C LYS A 14 39.31 -1.89 -26.51
N GLU A 15 39.51 -1.62 -27.79
CA GLU A 15 39.58 -0.23 -28.29
C GLU A 15 38.42 0.23 -29.18
N ASN A 16 37.73 -0.66 -29.90
CA ASN A 16 36.59 -0.26 -30.76
C ASN A 16 35.26 -0.80 -30.21
N ASP A 17 34.51 0.08 -29.54
CA ASP A 17 33.11 -0.14 -29.18
C ASP A 17 32.20 0.42 -30.29
N PRO A 18 31.59 -0.44 -31.13
CA PRO A 18 30.84 0.00 -32.30
C PRO A 18 29.58 0.80 -31.93
N TYR A 19 29.05 0.62 -30.72
CA TYR A 19 27.86 1.34 -30.26
C TYR A 19 28.20 2.74 -29.73
N TRP A 20 29.48 3.08 -29.57
CA TRP A 20 29.95 4.41 -29.13
C TRP A 20 30.46 5.29 -30.28
N GLU A 21 30.20 4.93 -31.54
CA GLU A 21 30.45 5.83 -32.67
C GLU A 21 29.31 6.86 -32.80
N PHE A 22 29.65 8.13 -33.10
CA PHE A 22 28.69 9.22 -33.37
C PHE A 22 29.09 9.99 -34.62
N ASP A 23 28.25 9.93 -35.66
CA ASP A 23 28.32 10.76 -36.85
C ASP A 23 27.46 12.01 -36.69
N LYS A 24 28.12 13.15 -36.51
CA LYS A 24 27.46 14.45 -36.32
C LYS A 24 26.69 14.92 -37.56
N THR A 25 27.01 14.41 -38.74
CA THR A 25 26.35 14.85 -39.99
C THR A 25 24.97 14.22 -40.16
N GLU A 26 24.73 13.07 -39.53
CA GLU A 26 23.48 12.32 -39.57
C GLU A 26 22.79 12.30 -38.19
N HIS A 27 23.01 13.33 -37.37
CA HIS A 27 22.52 13.39 -35.99
C HIS A 27 20.99 13.44 -35.92
N PHE A 28 20.40 12.38 -35.37
CA PHE A 28 18.97 12.31 -35.11
C PHE A 28 18.61 13.05 -33.82
N ARG A 29 17.76 14.06 -33.93
CA ARG A 29 17.19 14.79 -32.78
C ARG A 29 15.66 14.71 -32.85
N PRO A 30 15.00 13.98 -31.94
CA PRO A 30 13.54 13.93 -31.92
C PRO A 30 12.94 15.30 -31.56
N GLU A 31 11.79 15.60 -32.14
CA GLU A 31 10.96 16.76 -31.80
C GLU A 31 10.10 16.44 -30.57
N LEU A 32 10.24 17.25 -29.53
CA LEU A 32 9.62 17.04 -28.22
C LEU A 32 8.74 18.24 -27.85
N ASN A 33 7.55 17.97 -27.31
CA ASN A 33 6.66 19.02 -26.83
C ASN A 33 7.31 19.79 -25.66
N LYS A 34 7.34 21.11 -25.78
CA LYS A 34 7.98 22.01 -24.82
C LYS A 34 7.32 21.94 -23.45
N ALA A 35 6.00 21.83 -23.40
CA ALA A 35 5.28 21.75 -22.15
C ALA A 35 5.66 20.48 -21.35
N GLU A 36 5.65 19.30 -21.99
CA GLU A 36 6.10 18.06 -21.35
C GLU A 36 7.59 18.14 -20.95
N PHE A 37 8.47 18.72 -21.78
CA PHE A 37 9.89 18.87 -21.46
C PHE A 37 10.17 19.66 -20.16
N PHE A 38 9.48 20.79 -19.96
CA PHE A 38 9.65 21.62 -18.76
C PHE A 38 8.91 21.08 -17.52
N LYS A 39 7.85 20.29 -17.72
CA LYS A 39 6.97 19.81 -16.63
C LYS A 39 7.37 18.43 -16.09
N LEU A 40 7.69 17.48 -16.96
CA LEU A 40 8.03 16.11 -16.55
C LEU A 40 9.36 16.07 -15.78
N SER A 41 9.53 15.08 -14.92
CA SER A 41 10.78 14.81 -14.20
C SER A 41 11.00 13.31 -13.98
N GLY A 42 12.21 12.92 -13.57
CA GLY A 42 12.57 11.54 -13.28
C GLY A 42 12.35 10.58 -14.45
N TYR A 43 11.79 9.41 -14.16
CA TYR A 43 11.55 8.37 -15.16
C TYR A 43 10.51 8.77 -16.22
N ASP A 44 9.52 9.60 -15.88
CA ASP A 44 8.55 10.08 -16.86
C ASP A 44 9.24 10.98 -17.90
N PHE A 45 10.16 11.85 -17.45
CA PHE A 45 10.99 12.65 -18.35
C PHE A 45 11.95 11.78 -19.16
N GLY A 46 12.61 10.81 -18.51
CA GLY A 46 13.50 9.86 -19.17
C GLY A 46 12.80 9.09 -20.30
N TRP A 47 11.61 8.55 -20.02
CA TRP A 47 10.79 7.86 -21.01
C TRP A 47 10.33 8.78 -22.14
N PHE A 48 9.87 9.99 -21.81
CA PHE A 48 9.46 11.00 -22.79
C PHE A 48 10.55 11.30 -23.83
N VAL A 49 11.82 11.38 -23.40
CA VAL A 49 12.97 11.58 -24.30
C VAL A 49 13.35 10.28 -25.02
N LEU A 50 13.32 9.15 -24.31
CA LEU A 50 13.76 7.85 -24.82
C LEU A 50 12.83 7.27 -25.90
N GLU A 51 11.51 7.43 -25.74
CA GLU A 51 10.53 6.77 -26.58
C GLU A 51 10.74 7.06 -28.09
N PRO A 52 10.90 8.31 -28.55
CA PRO A 52 11.15 8.57 -29.97
C PRO A 52 12.53 8.10 -30.43
N ILE A 53 13.55 8.11 -29.57
CA ILE A 53 14.87 7.52 -29.87
C ILE A 53 14.74 6.02 -30.13
N SER A 54 14.00 5.33 -29.26
CA SER A 54 13.74 3.90 -29.37
C SER A 54 12.95 3.55 -30.64
N LYS A 55 11.95 4.37 -30.98
CA LYS A 55 11.18 4.25 -32.23
C LYS A 55 12.03 4.48 -33.48
N PHE A 56 13.03 5.36 -33.42
CA PHE A 56 13.95 5.62 -34.53
C PHE A 56 14.89 4.43 -34.78
N VAL A 57 15.52 3.92 -33.71
CA VAL A 57 16.40 2.74 -33.80
C VAL A 57 15.60 1.51 -34.26
N LYS A 58 14.45 1.25 -33.62
CA LYS A 58 13.42 0.24 -33.95
C LYS A 58 13.86 -1.23 -33.88
N ASP A 59 14.90 -1.59 -34.63
CA ASP A 59 15.28 -2.98 -34.92
C ASP A 59 16.72 -3.25 -34.49
N LYS A 60 16.96 -4.30 -33.69
CA LYS A 60 18.29 -4.68 -33.18
C LYS A 60 19.32 -4.91 -34.29
N GLU A 61 18.88 -5.36 -35.47
CA GLU A 61 19.76 -5.62 -36.62
C GLU A 61 20.46 -4.36 -37.14
N PHE A 62 19.79 -3.19 -37.03
CA PHE A 62 20.31 -1.90 -37.50
C PHE A 62 20.79 -0.99 -36.36
N GLU A 63 20.89 -1.51 -35.13
CA GLU A 63 21.20 -0.72 -33.94
C GLU A 63 22.60 -0.09 -33.99
N ILE A 64 23.58 -0.77 -34.58
CA ILE A 64 24.91 -0.19 -34.79
C ILE A 64 24.87 0.94 -35.81
N GLU A 65 24.22 0.73 -36.96
CA GLU A 65 24.17 1.70 -38.06
C GLU A 65 23.40 2.97 -37.63
N LYS A 66 22.16 2.81 -37.18
CA LYS A 66 21.33 3.92 -36.70
C LYS A 66 21.85 4.51 -35.39
N GLY A 67 22.52 3.70 -34.58
CA GLY A 67 23.18 4.15 -33.36
C GLY A 67 24.20 5.26 -33.64
N LYS A 68 24.83 5.29 -34.82
CA LYS A 68 25.76 6.38 -35.21
C LYS A 68 25.10 7.74 -35.32
N SER A 69 23.78 7.79 -35.54
CA SER A 69 23.01 9.03 -35.52
C SER A 69 22.69 9.53 -34.12
N LEU A 70 22.99 8.77 -33.06
CA LEU A 70 22.74 9.18 -31.68
C LEU A 70 23.95 9.88 -31.08
N SER A 71 23.75 11.00 -30.38
CA SER A 71 24.77 11.68 -29.60
C SER A 71 25.22 10.83 -28.40
N TYR A 72 26.32 11.22 -27.75
CA TYR A 72 26.80 10.53 -26.55
C TYR A 72 25.80 10.64 -25.39
N GLY A 73 25.14 11.79 -25.20
CA GLY A 73 24.05 11.93 -24.25
C GLY A 73 22.83 11.04 -24.55
N GLN A 74 22.42 10.94 -25.83
CA GLN A 74 21.34 10.06 -26.25
C GLN A 74 21.68 8.58 -26.00
N LYS A 75 22.91 8.17 -26.32
CA LYS A 75 23.40 6.81 -26.04
C LYS A 75 23.44 6.51 -24.55
N ALA A 76 23.82 7.48 -23.72
CA ALA A 76 23.83 7.31 -22.27
C ALA A 76 22.44 6.96 -21.74
N LEU A 77 21.39 7.68 -22.15
CA LEU A 77 20.01 7.34 -21.81
C LEU A 77 19.57 5.99 -22.42
N TYR A 78 19.78 5.82 -23.73
CA TYR A 78 19.26 4.68 -24.49
C TYR A 78 19.82 3.34 -24.00
N TYR A 79 21.14 3.20 -23.89
CA TYR A 79 21.74 1.94 -23.45
C TYR A 79 21.63 1.71 -21.95
N TRP A 80 21.63 2.76 -21.14
CA TRP A 80 21.35 2.62 -19.71
C TRP A 80 19.92 2.09 -19.47
N TRP A 81 18.95 2.45 -20.30
CA TRP A 81 17.59 1.94 -20.15
C TRP A 81 17.48 0.42 -20.36
N TYR A 82 18.35 -0.18 -21.19
CA TYR A 82 18.45 -1.63 -21.26
C TYR A 82 18.98 -2.23 -19.97
N LEU A 83 19.97 -1.59 -19.34
CA LEU A 83 20.44 -2.03 -18.03
C LEU A 83 19.31 -1.96 -17.00
N ASP A 84 18.66 -0.81 -16.90
CA ASP A 84 17.58 -0.55 -15.96
C ASP A 84 16.42 -1.55 -16.11
N ALA A 85 15.91 -1.71 -17.32
CA ALA A 85 14.78 -2.62 -17.59
C ALA A 85 15.10 -4.08 -17.24
N GLN A 86 16.34 -4.54 -17.40
CA GLN A 86 16.70 -5.92 -17.10
C GLN A 86 17.02 -6.13 -15.62
N VAL A 87 17.77 -5.21 -15.00
CA VAL A 87 18.19 -5.35 -13.60
C VAL A 87 17.00 -5.15 -12.66
N THR A 88 16.12 -4.18 -12.91
CA THR A 88 14.91 -3.99 -12.09
C THR A 88 13.91 -5.14 -12.19
N ASN A 89 13.98 -5.96 -13.24
CA ASN A 89 13.08 -7.10 -13.44
C ASN A 89 13.68 -8.44 -12.96
N GLY A 90 15.00 -8.62 -13.02
CA GLY A 90 15.63 -9.91 -12.69
C GLY A 90 17.12 -9.84 -12.36
N GLY A 91 17.62 -8.66 -11.99
CA GLY A 91 19.00 -8.45 -11.59
C GLY A 91 20.01 -8.47 -12.74
N PHE A 92 21.28 -8.30 -12.40
CA PHE A 92 22.38 -8.40 -13.35
C PHE A 92 22.47 -9.79 -13.99
N VAL A 93 22.07 -10.85 -13.29
CA VAL A 93 22.01 -12.21 -13.85
C VAL A 93 21.11 -12.23 -15.10
N GLN A 94 19.89 -11.67 -15.01
CA GLN A 94 18.98 -11.59 -16.14
C GLN A 94 19.53 -10.72 -17.27
N PHE A 95 20.17 -9.59 -16.96
CA PHE A 95 20.77 -8.71 -17.95
C PHE A 95 21.78 -9.46 -18.84
N TYR A 96 22.70 -10.22 -18.24
CA TYR A 96 23.68 -11.01 -19.01
C TYR A 96 23.04 -12.23 -19.68
N TYR A 97 22.13 -12.92 -19.00
CA TYR A 97 21.42 -14.08 -19.55
C TYR A 97 20.62 -13.73 -20.81
N ASN A 98 19.97 -12.56 -20.84
CA ASN A 98 19.23 -12.08 -22.01
C ASN A 98 20.13 -11.50 -23.11
N GLY A 99 21.46 -11.63 -22.97
CA GLY A 99 22.42 -11.31 -24.02
C GLY A 99 22.76 -9.82 -24.13
N TYR A 100 22.51 -9.01 -23.10
CA TYR A 100 22.81 -7.56 -23.11
C TYR A 100 24.27 -7.22 -22.76
N GLY A 101 25.10 -8.22 -22.41
CA GLY A 101 26.52 -8.06 -22.11
C GLY A 101 27.34 -7.24 -23.14
N PRO A 102 27.10 -7.35 -24.47
CA PRO A 102 27.82 -6.54 -25.46
C PRO A 102 27.65 -5.02 -25.32
N TYR A 103 26.60 -4.53 -24.65
CA TYR A 103 26.36 -3.09 -24.46
C TYR A 103 27.13 -2.50 -23.26
N ILE A 104 27.75 -3.33 -22.42
CA ILE A 104 28.43 -2.90 -21.20
C ILE A 104 29.49 -1.81 -21.45
N PRO A 105 30.39 -1.91 -22.44
CA PRO A 105 31.36 -0.85 -22.71
C PRO A 105 30.69 0.50 -22.99
N THR A 106 29.57 0.48 -23.71
CA THR A 106 28.79 1.66 -24.10
C THR A 106 28.03 2.24 -22.91
N ILE A 107 27.43 1.38 -22.08
CA ILE A 107 26.75 1.78 -20.84
C ILE A 107 27.74 2.47 -19.90
N ILE A 108 28.92 1.87 -19.68
CA ILE A 108 29.97 2.45 -18.84
C ILE A 108 30.39 3.82 -19.37
N LYS A 109 30.69 3.93 -20.67
CA LYS A 109 31.07 5.21 -21.28
C LYS A 109 29.95 6.25 -21.19
N GLY A 110 28.70 5.84 -21.37
CA GLY A 110 27.52 6.69 -21.22
C GLY A 110 27.39 7.26 -19.82
N LEU A 111 27.47 6.40 -18.81
CA LEU A 111 27.44 6.78 -17.39
C LEU A 111 28.59 7.72 -17.04
N GLU A 112 29.82 7.43 -17.45
CA GLU A 112 30.97 8.31 -17.25
C GLU A 112 30.79 9.66 -17.96
N HIS A 113 30.23 9.65 -19.18
CA HIS A 113 29.99 10.85 -19.98
C HIS A 113 29.01 11.82 -19.31
N ILE A 114 27.97 11.30 -18.65
CA ILE A 114 27.02 12.10 -17.87
C ILE A 114 27.49 12.39 -16.44
N GLY A 115 28.65 11.86 -16.04
CA GLY A 115 29.28 12.08 -14.74
C GLY A 115 28.88 11.09 -13.63
N ASP A 116 28.16 10.00 -13.94
CA ASP A 116 27.78 8.95 -12.99
C ASP A 116 28.87 7.88 -12.82
N ASN A 117 29.99 8.30 -12.23
CA ASN A 117 31.15 7.42 -12.00
C ASN A 117 30.87 6.28 -11.01
N GLU A 118 29.93 6.48 -10.07
CA GLU A 118 29.60 5.46 -9.08
C GLU A 118 28.85 4.30 -9.74
N MET A 119 27.78 4.59 -10.51
CA MET A 119 27.05 3.55 -11.24
C MET A 119 27.95 2.88 -12.29
N ALA A 120 28.79 3.66 -12.99
CA ALA A 120 29.78 3.10 -13.91
C ALA A 120 30.72 2.09 -13.22
N ASN A 121 31.15 2.37 -11.98
CA ASN A 121 31.99 1.45 -11.21
C ASN A 121 31.24 0.20 -10.74
N LEU A 122 29.96 0.31 -10.38
CA LEU A 122 29.11 -0.84 -10.07
C LEU A 122 28.98 -1.76 -11.30
N VAL A 123 28.67 -1.19 -12.46
CA VAL A 123 28.55 -1.94 -13.72
C VAL A 123 29.89 -2.60 -14.12
N LYS A 124 31.03 -1.93 -13.92
CA LYS A 124 32.37 -2.54 -14.10
C LYS A 124 32.62 -3.74 -13.18
N LYS A 125 32.17 -3.67 -11.91
CA LYS A 125 32.26 -4.80 -10.97
C LYS A 125 31.40 -5.96 -11.46
N ALA A 126 30.15 -5.70 -11.84
CA ALA A 126 29.24 -6.70 -12.39
C ALA A 126 29.83 -7.39 -13.62
N ASP A 127 30.38 -6.63 -14.58
CA ASP A 127 31.04 -7.20 -15.76
C ASP A 127 32.24 -8.05 -15.38
N LYS A 128 33.08 -7.61 -14.44
CA LYS A 128 34.22 -8.41 -13.96
C LYS A 128 33.78 -9.77 -13.41
N ILE A 129 32.70 -9.79 -12.62
CA ILE A 129 32.12 -11.04 -12.06
C ILE A 129 31.54 -11.90 -13.19
N TYR A 130 30.81 -11.30 -14.13
CA TYR A 130 30.29 -11.99 -15.30
C TYR A 130 31.41 -12.63 -16.15
N GLN A 131 32.49 -11.90 -16.47
CA GLN A 131 33.60 -12.43 -17.26
C GLN A 131 34.28 -13.63 -16.59
N LYS A 132 34.42 -13.63 -15.24
CA LYS A 132 34.92 -14.78 -14.45
C LYS A 132 34.03 -16.01 -14.61
N ASN A 133 32.72 -15.80 -14.76
CA ASN A 133 31.70 -16.84 -14.83
C ASN A 133 31.11 -17.05 -16.24
N LYS A 134 31.73 -16.48 -17.29
CA LYS A 134 31.16 -16.48 -18.65
C LYS A 134 30.81 -17.89 -19.17
N LYS A 135 31.70 -18.87 -18.96
CA LYS A 135 31.45 -20.27 -19.37
C LYS A 135 30.21 -20.89 -18.70
N LEU A 136 29.88 -20.45 -17.49
CA LEU A 136 28.68 -20.88 -16.80
C LEU A 136 27.44 -20.25 -17.44
N MET A 137 27.49 -18.94 -17.72
CA MET A 137 26.40 -18.24 -18.41
C MET A 137 26.14 -18.81 -19.81
N ASP A 138 27.19 -19.00 -20.62
CA ASP A 138 27.08 -19.54 -21.98
C ASP A 138 26.35 -20.89 -21.98
N LYS A 139 26.69 -21.79 -21.04
CA LYS A 139 26.01 -23.09 -20.87
C LYS A 139 24.55 -22.95 -20.46
N ALA A 140 24.23 -22.00 -19.59
CA ALA A 140 22.86 -21.77 -19.14
C ALA A 140 21.98 -21.25 -20.30
N GLN A 141 22.52 -20.39 -21.16
CA GLN A 141 21.86 -19.89 -22.37
C GLN A 141 21.68 -20.99 -23.43
N GLU A 142 22.68 -21.84 -23.65
CA GLU A 142 22.62 -22.95 -24.62
C GLU A 142 21.59 -24.03 -24.26
N SER A 143 21.34 -24.22 -22.96
CA SER A 143 20.42 -25.24 -22.45
C SER A 143 18.99 -24.74 -22.23
N ASP A 144 18.73 -23.45 -22.43
CA ASP A 144 17.45 -22.78 -22.13
C ASP A 144 16.97 -23.00 -20.67
N LEU A 145 17.93 -23.25 -19.77
CA LEU A 145 17.70 -23.47 -18.35
C LEU A 145 17.85 -22.16 -17.60
N PHE A 146 16.81 -21.32 -17.62
CA PHE A 146 16.64 -20.24 -16.63
C PHE A 146 16.20 -20.84 -15.29
N GLU A 147 16.97 -21.80 -14.77
CA GLU A 147 16.69 -22.49 -13.52
C GLU A 147 17.04 -21.59 -12.33
N SER A 148 16.34 -21.74 -11.20
CA SER A 148 16.63 -21.06 -9.94
C SER A 148 18.09 -21.26 -9.48
N ASN A 149 18.71 -22.39 -9.87
CA ASN A 149 20.10 -22.68 -9.57
C ASN A 149 21.12 -21.74 -10.24
N LEU A 150 20.75 -20.99 -11.28
CA LEU A 150 21.69 -20.07 -11.95
C LEU A 150 21.96 -18.86 -11.05
N TYR A 151 20.92 -18.36 -10.39
CA TYR A 151 21.01 -17.29 -9.40
C TYR A 151 21.86 -17.74 -8.21
N ASP A 152 21.62 -18.94 -7.67
CA ASP A 152 22.40 -19.49 -6.55
C ASP A 152 23.89 -19.65 -6.88
N ARG A 153 24.21 -19.94 -8.15
CA ARG A 153 25.60 -20.11 -8.63
C ARG A 153 26.27 -18.80 -9.03
N LEU A 154 25.53 -17.71 -9.10
CA LEU A 154 25.98 -16.36 -9.42
C LEU A 154 25.62 -15.37 -8.29
N ASP A 155 25.66 -15.84 -7.05
CA ASP A 155 25.36 -15.07 -5.84
C ASP A 155 26.17 -13.76 -5.76
N GLU A 156 27.47 -13.79 -6.09
CA GLU A 156 28.34 -12.61 -6.18
C GLU A 156 27.75 -11.50 -7.08
N LEU A 157 27.05 -11.88 -8.15
CA LEU A 157 26.42 -10.95 -9.09
C LEU A 157 25.08 -10.44 -8.56
N SER A 158 24.29 -11.31 -7.94
CA SER A 158 23.03 -10.94 -7.29
C SER A 158 23.21 -10.01 -6.09
N LEU A 159 24.33 -10.09 -5.38
CA LEU A 159 24.66 -9.14 -4.31
C LEU A 159 24.82 -7.69 -4.79
N LEU A 160 25.02 -7.46 -6.10
CA LEU A 160 25.12 -6.11 -6.67
C LEU A 160 23.77 -5.51 -7.05
N ASP A 161 22.68 -6.29 -7.02
CA ASP A 161 21.35 -5.82 -7.41
C ASP A 161 20.83 -4.78 -6.39
N ASP A 162 21.06 -5.00 -5.09
CA ASP A 162 20.66 -4.05 -4.04
C ASP A 162 21.40 -2.70 -4.18
N ASP A 163 22.72 -2.74 -4.39
CA ASP A 163 23.52 -1.55 -4.69
C ASP A 163 22.96 -0.79 -5.91
N TYR A 164 22.52 -1.53 -6.94
CA TYR A 164 21.89 -0.93 -8.12
C TYR A 164 20.58 -0.22 -7.76
N TYR A 165 19.68 -0.88 -7.03
CA TYR A 165 18.38 -0.32 -6.66
C TYR A 165 18.51 0.95 -5.81
N GLU A 166 19.47 0.99 -4.89
CA GLU A 166 19.75 2.18 -4.08
C GLU A 166 20.25 3.36 -4.93
N MET A 167 21.07 3.08 -5.95
CA MET A 167 21.71 4.10 -6.78
C MET A 167 20.85 4.56 -7.97
N ASN A 168 19.93 3.72 -8.45
CA ASN A 168 19.20 3.90 -9.70
C ASN A 168 18.52 5.27 -9.82
N LYS A 169 17.81 5.70 -8.77
CA LYS A 169 17.14 7.01 -8.75
C LYS A 169 18.12 8.18 -8.96
N LYS A 170 19.34 8.09 -8.39
CA LYS A 170 20.40 9.09 -8.58
C LYS A 170 20.88 9.11 -10.03
N THR A 171 21.06 7.94 -10.64
CA THR A 171 21.42 7.83 -12.07
C THR A 171 20.39 8.52 -12.96
N MET A 172 19.09 8.25 -12.75
CA MET A 172 18.03 8.93 -13.52
C MET A 172 18.07 10.45 -13.33
N SER A 173 18.31 10.95 -12.11
CA SER A 173 18.49 12.39 -11.86
C SER A 173 19.71 12.98 -12.58
N LEU A 174 20.81 12.24 -12.70
CA LEU A 174 22.00 12.67 -13.45
C LEU A 174 21.75 12.71 -14.95
N ILE A 175 21.07 11.70 -15.50
CA ILE A 175 20.64 11.68 -16.91
C ILE A 175 19.74 12.88 -17.21
N GLU A 176 18.71 13.13 -16.39
CA GLU A 176 17.84 14.29 -16.54
C GLU A 176 18.64 15.61 -16.48
N SER A 177 19.53 15.75 -15.50
CA SER A 177 20.38 16.95 -15.36
C SER A 177 21.26 17.17 -16.60
N TYR A 178 21.82 16.11 -17.16
CA TYR A 178 22.63 16.18 -18.37
C TYR A 178 21.81 16.64 -19.56
N ILE A 179 20.64 16.03 -19.79
CA ILE A 179 19.75 16.39 -20.91
C ILE A 179 19.29 17.84 -20.79
N ARG A 180 18.90 18.30 -19.59
CA ARG A 180 18.48 19.69 -19.37
C ARG A 180 19.60 20.71 -19.56
N LYS A 181 20.86 20.33 -19.34
CA LYS A 181 22.04 21.18 -19.62
C LYS A 181 22.40 21.20 -21.09
N ASN A 182 22.08 20.13 -21.83
CA ASN A 182 22.46 19.95 -23.23
C ASN A 182 21.25 19.56 -24.11
N PRO A 183 20.11 20.27 -24.05
CA PRO A 183 18.87 19.81 -24.69
C PRO A 183 19.02 19.71 -26.20
N ASN A 184 19.76 20.64 -26.81
CA ASN A 184 19.95 20.73 -28.27
C ASN A 184 20.92 19.70 -28.84
N GLU A 185 21.67 19.01 -27.96
CA GLU A 185 22.38 17.78 -28.31
C GLU A 185 21.42 16.59 -28.38
N VAL A 186 20.34 16.60 -27.60
CA VAL A 186 19.49 15.43 -27.39
C VAL A 186 18.20 15.49 -28.22
N CYS A 187 17.64 16.67 -28.44
CA CYS A 187 16.31 16.87 -29.02
C CYS A 187 16.11 18.28 -29.60
N LEU A 188 15.00 18.46 -30.31
CA LEU A 188 14.46 19.74 -30.76
C LEU A 188 13.07 19.94 -30.14
N ASP A 189 12.57 21.17 -30.14
CA ASP A 189 11.19 21.44 -29.74
C ASP A 189 10.18 20.98 -30.80
N GLU A 190 8.88 21.12 -30.51
CA GLU A 190 7.82 20.63 -31.40
C GLU A 190 7.68 21.41 -32.72
N ASP A 191 8.39 22.54 -32.87
CA ASP A 191 8.47 23.32 -34.10
C ASP A 191 9.78 23.04 -34.89
N GLY A 192 10.56 22.05 -34.45
CA GLY A 192 11.86 21.70 -35.03
C GLY A 192 12.96 22.71 -34.70
N LYS A 193 12.81 23.52 -33.64
CA LYS A 193 13.80 24.52 -33.19
C LYS A 193 14.59 24.01 -32.00
N GLU A 194 15.73 24.66 -31.76
CA GLU A 194 16.49 24.45 -30.54
C GLU A 194 15.70 24.90 -29.30
N PHE A 195 15.75 24.10 -28.24
CA PHE A 195 15.21 24.44 -26.93
C PHE A 195 15.90 25.67 -26.36
N ASP A 196 15.09 26.67 -26.01
CA ASP A 196 15.47 27.82 -25.20
C ASP A 196 15.10 27.56 -23.73
N MET A 197 16.11 27.31 -22.89
CA MET A 197 15.92 27.09 -21.47
C MET A 197 15.45 28.34 -20.70
N THR A 198 15.42 29.51 -21.36
CA THR A 198 14.90 30.77 -20.82
C THR A 198 13.53 31.15 -21.39
N PHE A 199 12.88 30.21 -22.09
CA PHE A 199 11.60 30.43 -22.74
C PHE A 199 10.57 31.04 -21.79
N THR A 200 9.83 32.02 -22.30
CA THR A 200 8.70 32.67 -21.63
C THR A 200 7.49 32.65 -22.55
N GLY A 201 6.41 32.03 -22.10
CA GLY A 201 5.20 31.89 -22.91
C GLY A 201 4.32 30.71 -22.50
N LEU A 202 3.20 30.58 -23.21
CA LEU A 202 2.15 29.62 -22.91
C LEU A 202 2.54 28.23 -23.42
N CYS A 203 2.50 27.27 -22.51
CA CYS A 203 2.77 25.86 -22.77
C CYS A 203 1.47 25.05 -22.66
N LYS A 204 1.32 24.05 -23.54
CA LYS A 204 0.16 23.15 -23.57
C LYS A 204 0.60 21.70 -23.80
N THR A 205 -0.02 20.80 -23.07
CA THR A 205 0.05 19.35 -23.31
C THR A 205 -1.30 18.87 -23.86
N PHE A 206 -1.31 17.67 -24.46
CA PHE A 206 -2.49 17.15 -25.14
C PHE A 206 -2.74 15.68 -24.79
N TYR A 207 -4.02 15.30 -24.80
CA TYR A 207 -4.43 13.90 -24.84
C TYR A 207 -4.18 13.29 -26.22
N ASP A 208 -4.29 11.96 -26.34
CA ASP A 208 -4.17 11.25 -27.62
C ASP A 208 -5.18 11.76 -28.67
N ASN A 209 -6.36 12.17 -28.21
CA ASN A 209 -7.41 12.78 -29.05
C ASN A 209 -7.14 14.26 -29.42
N LYS A 210 -5.93 14.77 -29.13
CA LYS A 210 -5.46 16.14 -29.40
C LYS A 210 -6.21 17.26 -28.68
N LYS A 211 -7.06 16.95 -27.70
CA LYS A 211 -7.62 17.96 -26.79
C LYS A 211 -6.57 18.37 -25.76
N ILE A 212 -6.66 19.62 -25.30
CA ILE A 212 -5.77 20.16 -24.28
C ILE A 212 -5.93 19.34 -23.00
N LYS A 213 -4.81 18.86 -22.48
CA LYS A 213 -4.72 18.12 -21.22
C LYS A 213 -4.31 19.07 -20.11
N GLU A 214 -3.25 19.85 -20.31
CA GLU A 214 -2.82 20.90 -19.39
C GLU A 214 -2.42 22.17 -20.15
N GLU A 215 -2.52 23.32 -19.47
CA GLU A 215 -1.95 24.59 -19.92
C GLU A 215 -1.33 25.36 -18.75
N PHE A 216 -0.20 26.00 -18.99
CA PHE A 216 0.50 26.81 -17.98
C PHE A 216 1.45 27.80 -18.64
N GLN A 217 1.80 28.86 -17.91
CA GLN A 217 2.78 29.85 -18.37
C GLN A 217 4.17 29.50 -17.84
N LEU A 218 5.16 29.60 -18.71
CA LEU A 218 6.56 29.63 -18.32
C LEU A 218 7.05 31.07 -18.27
N GLU A 219 7.85 31.39 -17.25
CA GLU A 219 8.66 32.60 -17.16
C GLU A 219 10.11 32.19 -16.91
N LYS A 220 11.00 32.50 -17.87
CA LYS A 220 12.43 32.12 -17.82
C LYS A 220 12.66 30.63 -17.55
N GLY A 221 11.87 29.76 -18.18
CA GLY A 221 11.96 28.30 -18.05
C GLY A 221 11.27 27.71 -16.82
N PHE A 222 10.67 28.52 -15.94
CA PHE A 222 9.95 28.06 -14.75
C PHE A 222 8.45 28.27 -14.88
N ILE A 223 7.64 27.34 -14.36
CA ILE A 223 6.18 27.52 -14.31
C ILE A 223 5.87 28.70 -13.39
N ASN A 224 5.11 29.68 -13.89
CA ASN A 224 4.75 30.87 -13.12
C ASN A 224 3.29 31.26 -13.37
N GLY A 225 2.51 31.45 -12.31
CA GLY A 225 1.07 31.71 -12.37
C GLY A 225 0.24 30.44 -12.32
N GLU A 226 -0.89 30.43 -13.03
CA GLU A 226 -1.83 29.31 -13.02
C GLU A 226 -1.34 28.15 -13.91
N PHE A 227 -1.28 26.96 -13.32
CA PHE A 227 -1.25 25.69 -14.00
C PHE A 227 -2.67 25.12 -14.02
N LYS A 228 -3.19 24.78 -15.19
CA LYS A 228 -4.54 24.22 -15.34
C LYS A 228 -4.45 22.86 -15.99
N SER A 229 -5.16 21.88 -15.46
CA SER A 229 -5.43 20.62 -16.14
C SER A 229 -6.92 20.47 -16.43
N PHE A 230 -7.24 19.72 -17.48
CA PHE A 230 -8.60 19.51 -17.96
C PHE A 230 -8.90 18.02 -18.05
N TYR A 231 -10.18 17.67 -17.96
CA TYR A 231 -10.67 16.35 -18.35
C TYR A 231 -10.68 16.21 -19.88
N ASP A 232 -10.80 14.98 -20.38
CA ASP A 232 -10.96 14.69 -21.81
C ASP A 232 -12.25 15.30 -22.43
N ASN A 233 -13.22 15.63 -21.60
CA ASN A 233 -14.43 16.38 -21.95
C ASN A 233 -14.19 17.90 -22.08
N GLY A 234 -12.98 18.38 -21.75
CA GLY A 234 -12.55 19.79 -21.85
C GLY A 234 -12.88 20.65 -20.63
N LYS A 235 -13.53 20.10 -19.61
CA LYS A 235 -13.81 20.84 -18.36
C LYS A 235 -12.56 20.90 -17.47
N PRO A 236 -12.37 21.97 -16.68
CA PRO A 236 -11.29 22.05 -15.71
C PRO A 236 -11.33 20.85 -14.77
N LYS A 237 -10.16 20.27 -14.53
CA LYS A 237 -9.92 19.21 -13.55
C LYS A 237 -9.21 19.77 -12.34
N GLU A 238 -8.21 20.61 -12.56
CA GLU A 238 -7.38 21.17 -11.51
C GLU A 238 -6.83 22.54 -11.93
N VAL A 239 -6.70 23.44 -10.96
CA VAL A 239 -6.01 24.72 -11.10
C VAL A 239 -5.06 24.87 -9.92
N ILE A 240 -3.78 25.02 -10.18
CA ILE A 240 -2.72 25.18 -9.18
C ILE A 240 -2.00 26.50 -9.42
N HIS A 241 -1.59 27.18 -8.37
CA HIS A 241 -0.76 28.39 -8.47
C HIS A 241 0.71 28.09 -8.21
N TYR A 242 1.57 28.56 -9.11
CA TYR A 242 3.01 28.48 -9.03
C TYR A 242 3.64 29.88 -8.95
N LEU A 243 4.75 29.98 -8.23
CA LEU A 243 5.64 31.14 -8.24
C LEU A 243 7.07 30.65 -8.47
N ASN A 244 7.68 31.04 -9.59
CA ASN A 244 9.05 30.66 -9.97
C ASN A 244 9.31 29.13 -9.90
N GLY A 245 8.35 28.32 -10.37
CA GLY A 245 8.44 26.86 -10.38
C GLY A 245 8.01 26.18 -9.09
N GLU A 246 7.74 26.94 -8.02
CA GLU A 246 7.30 26.38 -6.73
C GLU A 246 5.78 26.53 -6.53
N HIS A 247 5.14 25.48 -6.01
CA HIS A 247 3.71 25.47 -5.70
C HIS A 247 3.42 26.42 -4.54
N THR A 248 2.53 27.40 -4.71
CA THR A 248 2.22 28.39 -3.64
C THR A 248 1.35 27.82 -2.52
N GLY A 249 0.74 26.66 -2.76
CA GLY A 249 -0.20 25.98 -1.88
C GLY A 249 -1.66 26.18 -2.30
N GLU A 250 -1.96 27.22 -3.08
CA GLU A 250 -3.32 27.53 -3.51
C GLU A 250 -3.71 26.70 -4.73
N GLN A 251 -4.81 25.97 -4.59
CA GLN A 251 -5.29 25.08 -5.64
C GLN A 251 -6.80 24.87 -5.60
N LYS A 252 -7.36 24.43 -6.72
CA LYS A 252 -8.74 24.00 -6.88
C LYS A 252 -8.78 22.71 -7.68
N GLU A 253 -9.55 21.74 -7.24
CA GLU A 253 -9.90 20.56 -8.02
C GLU A 253 -11.41 20.55 -8.29
N PHE A 254 -11.79 19.98 -9.43
CA PHE A 254 -13.16 19.90 -9.88
C PHE A 254 -13.54 18.46 -10.19
N TYR A 255 -14.82 18.14 -10.11
CA TYR A 255 -15.39 16.92 -10.67
C TYR A 255 -15.51 17.04 -12.20
N ASP A 256 -15.66 15.91 -12.89
CA ASP A 256 -15.91 15.86 -14.35
C ASP A 256 -17.21 16.56 -14.78
N ASN A 257 -18.15 16.73 -13.85
CA ASN A 257 -19.36 17.51 -14.03
C ASN A 257 -19.10 19.03 -14.01
N GLY A 258 -17.92 19.47 -13.57
CA GLY A 258 -17.47 20.86 -13.49
C GLY A 258 -17.68 21.55 -12.14
N LYS A 259 -18.25 20.86 -11.15
CA LYS A 259 -18.43 21.39 -9.79
C LYS A 259 -17.12 21.30 -9.01
N LEU A 260 -16.92 22.25 -8.10
CA LEU A 260 -15.77 22.27 -7.20
C LEU A 260 -15.78 21.01 -6.33
N LYS A 261 -14.63 20.36 -6.20
CA LYS A 261 -14.41 19.15 -5.42
C LYS A 261 -13.57 19.46 -4.18
N TYR A 262 -12.53 20.27 -4.37
CA TYR A 262 -11.58 20.62 -3.34
C TYR A 262 -10.98 21.99 -3.62
N GLN A 263 -10.69 22.76 -2.58
CA GLN A 263 -9.98 24.02 -2.70
C GLN A 263 -9.05 24.24 -1.49
N VAL A 264 -7.90 24.83 -1.76
CA VAL A 264 -6.99 25.39 -0.76
C VAL A 264 -6.83 26.88 -1.02
N THR A 265 -7.06 27.67 0.02
CA THR A 265 -6.76 29.11 0.02
C THR A 265 -5.79 29.43 1.14
N LYS A 266 -4.95 30.45 0.91
CA LYS A 266 -4.02 30.95 1.92
C LYS A 266 -4.67 32.12 2.65
N GLU A 267 -4.64 32.14 3.98
CA GLU A 267 -4.99 33.31 4.80
C GLU A 267 -3.69 33.88 5.43
N PRO A 268 -3.02 34.84 4.77
CA PRO A 268 -1.68 35.29 5.19
C PRO A 268 -1.66 35.94 6.57
N SER A 269 -2.73 36.63 6.96
CA SER A 269 -2.85 37.29 8.27
C SER A 269 -2.76 36.32 9.45
N LYS A 270 -3.07 35.03 9.23
CA LYS A 270 -3.01 33.97 10.23
C LYS A 270 -1.95 32.91 9.95
N ASN A 271 -1.23 33.01 8.82
CA ASN A 271 -0.28 32.00 8.35
C ASN A 271 -0.90 30.59 8.27
N ILE A 272 -2.13 30.49 7.75
CA ILE A 272 -2.85 29.21 7.58
C ILE A 272 -3.28 28.97 6.14
N PHE A 273 -3.47 27.70 5.82
CA PHE A 273 -4.29 27.25 4.69
C PHE A 273 -5.69 26.90 5.18
N ILE A 274 -6.71 27.37 4.45
CA ILE A 274 -8.10 26.93 4.60
C ILE A 274 -8.37 25.93 3.49
N GLN A 275 -8.78 24.74 3.89
CA GLN A 275 -9.05 23.61 3.01
C GLN A 275 -10.55 23.30 3.03
N GLU A 276 -11.16 23.25 1.86
CA GLU A 276 -12.59 23.03 1.68
C GLU A 276 -12.83 21.87 0.72
N TRP A 277 -13.63 20.90 1.13
CA TRP A 277 -14.05 19.78 0.28
C TRP A 277 -15.55 19.86 0.05
N TYR A 278 -15.97 19.39 -1.12
CA TYR A 278 -17.36 19.41 -1.56
C TYR A 278 -17.76 18.04 -2.08
N TYR A 279 -19.05 17.72 -1.98
CA TYR A 279 -19.65 16.57 -2.66
C TYR A 279 -19.85 16.86 -4.14
N ASP A 280 -20.07 15.82 -4.96
CA ASP A 280 -20.33 15.95 -6.40
C ASP A 280 -21.64 16.70 -6.71
N ASN A 281 -22.55 16.75 -5.75
CA ASN A 281 -23.76 17.55 -5.80
C ASN A 281 -23.50 19.05 -5.56
N GLY A 282 -22.31 19.42 -5.08
CA GLY A 282 -21.86 20.80 -4.82
C GLY A 282 -22.03 21.25 -3.37
N ASN A 283 -22.61 20.42 -2.50
CA ASN A 283 -22.72 20.72 -1.08
C ASN A 283 -21.36 20.66 -0.40
N PRO A 284 -21.11 21.48 0.65
CA PRO A 284 -19.90 21.35 1.43
C PRO A 284 -19.83 19.95 2.04
N LYS A 285 -18.63 19.43 2.16
CA LYS A 285 -18.34 18.13 2.78
C LYS A 285 -17.49 18.31 4.02
N LYS A 286 -16.48 19.17 3.95
CA LYS A 286 -15.54 19.39 5.03
C LYS A 286 -14.85 20.74 4.91
N LEU A 287 -14.52 21.34 6.05
CA LEU A 287 -13.70 22.53 6.19
C LEU A 287 -12.65 22.26 7.27
N GLU A 288 -11.40 22.54 6.95
CA GLU A 288 -10.25 22.35 7.85
C GLU A 288 -9.25 23.47 7.65
N SER A 289 -8.70 24.00 8.74
CA SER A 289 -7.61 24.98 8.70
C SER A 289 -6.30 24.37 9.19
N LYS A 290 -5.19 24.71 8.53
CA LYS A 290 -3.85 24.17 8.85
C LYS A 290 -2.77 25.23 8.85
N LEU A 291 -1.82 25.13 9.78
CA LEU A 291 -0.61 25.95 9.79
C LEU A 291 0.26 25.64 8.57
N ILE A 292 0.70 26.67 7.85
CA ILE A 292 1.48 26.52 6.60
C ILE A 292 2.80 25.80 6.84
N GLU A 293 3.51 26.12 7.93
CA GLU A 293 4.86 25.61 8.20
C GLU A 293 4.89 24.18 8.73
N LYS A 294 3.83 23.74 9.42
CA LYS A 294 3.80 22.46 10.15
C LYS A 294 2.80 21.46 9.59
N ASN A 295 1.89 21.90 8.73
CA ASN A 295 0.75 21.09 8.26
C ASN A 295 -0.12 20.54 9.41
N GLU A 296 -0.20 21.29 10.51
CA GLU A 296 -0.95 20.95 11.72
C GLU A 296 -2.32 21.64 11.74
N ARG A 297 -3.35 20.94 12.23
CA ARG A 297 -4.70 21.49 12.39
C ARG A 297 -4.73 22.66 13.37
N ILE A 298 -5.52 23.67 13.04
CA ILE A 298 -5.81 24.80 13.91
C ILE A 298 -7.15 25.44 13.53
N GLY A 299 -7.83 26.07 14.48
CA GLY A 299 -9.04 26.82 14.21
C GLY A 299 -10.24 25.94 13.90
N GLU A 300 -11.13 26.46 13.07
CA GLU A 300 -12.44 25.85 12.82
C GLU A 300 -12.34 24.55 12.01
N TYR A 301 -13.13 23.58 12.44
CA TYR A 301 -13.39 22.33 11.73
C TYR A 301 -14.88 22.13 11.58
N LYS A 302 -15.32 21.77 10.38
CA LYS A 302 -16.71 21.42 10.09
C LYS A 302 -16.77 20.26 9.13
N GLU A 303 -17.76 19.40 9.33
CA GLU A 303 -18.18 18.42 8.33
C GLU A 303 -19.68 18.51 8.09
N TRP A 304 -20.10 18.12 6.90
CA TRP A 304 -21.48 18.12 6.48
C TRP A 304 -21.85 16.76 5.91
N TYR A 305 -23.11 16.40 6.04
CA TYR A 305 -23.71 15.30 5.31
C TYR A 305 -23.88 15.67 3.83
N GLU A 306 -24.03 14.66 2.97
CA GLU A 306 -24.20 14.86 1.53
C GLU A 306 -25.46 15.70 1.19
N ASN A 307 -26.48 15.67 2.04
CA ASN A 307 -27.68 16.49 1.92
C ASN A 307 -27.46 17.99 2.25
N GLY A 308 -26.24 18.39 2.62
CA GLY A 308 -25.84 19.77 2.93
C GLY A 308 -26.07 20.19 4.37
N GLN A 309 -26.59 19.31 5.24
CA GLN A 309 -26.74 19.61 6.66
C GLN A 309 -25.42 19.43 7.40
N LEU A 310 -25.15 20.31 8.37
CA LEU A 310 -23.96 20.23 9.21
C LEU A 310 -24.00 18.91 10.00
N SER A 311 -22.92 18.14 9.96
CA SER A 311 -22.74 16.89 10.70
C SER A 311 -22.03 17.13 12.01
N GLU A 312 -20.91 17.87 11.98
CA GLU A 312 -20.19 18.26 13.18
C GLU A 312 -19.46 19.59 13.02
N THR A 313 -19.19 20.24 14.15
CA THR A 313 -18.30 21.40 14.22
C THR A 313 -17.49 21.38 15.52
N GLU A 314 -16.23 21.77 15.42
CA GLU A 314 -15.30 21.92 16.55
C GLU A 314 -14.21 22.94 16.27
N ILE A 315 -13.43 23.27 17.30
CA ILE A 315 -12.28 24.16 17.22
C ILE A 315 -11.03 23.41 17.69
N TYR A 316 -10.00 23.41 16.84
CA TYR A 316 -8.67 22.91 17.15
C TYR A 316 -7.78 24.03 17.69
N LYS A 317 -7.18 23.80 18.86
CA LYS A 317 -6.12 24.66 19.41
C LYS A 317 -4.75 24.30 18.83
N SER A 318 -4.55 23.02 18.52
CA SER A 318 -3.35 22.46 17.91
C SER A 318 -3.69 21.17 17.15
N ALA A 319 -2.68 20.49 16.60
CA ALA A 319 -2.86 19.30 15.77
C ALA A 319 -3.81 18.22 16.36
N TYR A 320 -3.81 18.05 17.68
CA TYR A 320 -4.57 17.00 18.37
C TYR A 320 -5.45 17.52 19.51
N GLU A 321 -5.35 18.80 19.87
CA GLU A 321 -6.07 19.38 21.00
C GLU A 321 -7.28 20.18 20.50
N ARG A 322 -8.43 19.84 21.05
CA ARG A 322 -9.71 20.53 20.83
C ARG A 322 -10.00 21.45 22.00
N GLU A 323 -10.65 22.57 21.72
CA GLU A 323 -11.06 23.56 22.72
C GLU A 323 -12.43 24.13 22.35
N GLY A 324 -13.22 24.51 23.35
CA GLY A 324 -14.51 25.14 23.13
C GLY A 324 -15.61 24.15 22.74
N ASP A 325 -16.66 24.67 22.11
CA ASP A 325 -17.87 23.91 21.85
C ASP A 325 -17.67 22.86 20.74
N TRP A 326 -18.25 21.68 20.96
CA TRP A 326 -18.40 20.60 19.98
C TRP A 326 -19.87 20.30 19.78
N LEU A 327 -20.32 20.38 18.53
CA LEU A 327 -21.68 20.05 18.15
C LEU A 327 -21.67 18.89 17.16
N GLU A 328 -22.60 17.96 17.36
CA GLU A 328 -22.89 16.88 16.40
C GLU A 328 -24.39 16.91 16.09
N PHE A 329 -24.75 16.61 14.85
CA PHE A 329 -26.13 16.58 14.36
C PHE A 329 -26.42 15.26 13.66
N TYR A 330 -27.69 14.88 13.62
CA TYR A 330 -28.17 13.78 12.78
C TYR A 330 -28.31 14.24 11.32
N GLU A 331 -28.35 13.28 10.39
CA GLU A 331 -28.57 13.55 8.96
C GLU A 331 -29.95 14.15 8.64
N ASN A 332 -30.89 14.18 9.60
CA ASN A 332 -32.15 14.90 9.46
C ASN A 332 -32.07 16.37 9.94
N GLY A 333 -30.96 16.78 10.53
CA GLY A 333 -30.65 18.15 10.94
C GLY A 333 -30.96 18.41 12.41
N ASN A 334 -31.54 17.44 13.11
CA ASN A 334 -31.72 17.51 14.55
C ASN A 334 -30.34 17.53 15.23
N LYS A 335 -30.19 18.36 16.26
CA LYS A 335 -29.03 18.26 17.16
C LYS A 335 -28.94 16.85 17.72
N LYS A 336 -27.72 16.35 17.90
CA LYS A 336 -27.42 15.05 18.49
C LYS A 336 -26.62 15.22 19.77
N VAL A 337 -25.52 15.97 19.69
CA VAL A 337 -24.65 16.28 20.82
C VAL A 337 -24.36 17.77 20.89
N GLU A 338 -24.34 18.29 22.11
CA GLU A 338 -23.66 19.53 22.45
C GLU A 338 -22.74 19.25 23.64
N ALA A 339 -21.46 19.48 23.44
CA ALA A 339 -20.43 19.28 24.44
C ALA A 339 -19.41 20.41 24.38
N GLU A 340 -18.46 20.39 25.31
CA GLU A 340 -17.36 21.34 25.34
C GLU A 340 -16.07 20.63 25.74
N PHE A 341 -14.97 21.05 25.10
CA PHE A 341 -13.62 20.67 25.49
C PHE A 341 -12.98 21.80 26.30
N ILE A 342 -12.75 21.56 27.59
CA ILE A 342 -12.06 22.51 28.48
C ILE A 342 -10.77 21.84 28.96
N ASN A 343 -9.62 22.41 28.59
CA ASN A 343 -8.29 21.87 28.92
C ASN A 343 -8.16 20.38 28.55
N GLY A 344 -8.59 20.01 27.34
CA GLY A 344 -8.60 18.64 26.84
C GLY A 344 -9.68 17.71 27.44
N LYS A 345 -10.47 18.17 28.42
CA LYS A 345 -11.54 17.37 29.02
C LYS A 345 -12.85 17.58 28.28
N TYR A 346 -13.43 16.47 27.81
CA TYR A 346 -14.77 16.42 27.24
C TYR A 346 -15.87 16.55 28.31
N ILE A 347 -16.79 17.48 28.12
CA ILE A 347 -17.95 17.73 28.98
C ILE A 347 -19.22 17.68 28.13
N LEU A 348 -19.99 16.60 28.27
CA LEU A 348 -21.30 16.47 27.61
C LEU A 348 -22.32 17.39 28.28
N LYS A 349 -22.81 18.40 27.55
CA LYS A 349 -23.80 19.37 28.03
C LYS A 349 -25.22 18.92 27.74
N ASN A 350 -25.50 18.53 26.50
CA ASN A 350 -26.84 18.11 26.07
C ASN A 350 -26.77 16.95 25.07
N TYR A 351 -27.81 16.11 25.07
CA TYR A 351 -27.95 14.99 24.14
C TYR A 351 -29.41 14.87 23.68
N TRP A 352 -29.59 14.58 22.39
CA TRP A 352 -30.90 14.35 21.78
C TRP A 352 -30.87 13.03 21.00
N ASN A 353 -32.00 12.33 20.99
CA ASN A 353 -32.18 11.20 20.09
C ASN A 353 -32.53 11.66 18.66
N GLU A 354 -32.52 10.72 17.72
CA GLU A 354 -32.77 11.00 16.30
C GLU A 354 -34.14 11.64 16.02
N LYS A 355 -35.14 11.36 16.87
CA LYS A 355 -36.48 11.96 16.83
C LYS A 355 -36.53 13.40 17.39
N GLY A 356 -35.39 13.97 17.79
CA GLY A 356 -35.29 15.32 18.35
C GLY A 356 -35.69 15.44 19.81
N LYS A 357 -35.96 14.33 20.52
CA LYS A 357 -36.23 14.37 21.96
C LYS A 357 -34.92 14.55 22.71
N GLN A 358 -34.81 15.62 23.48
CA GLN A 358 -33.69 15.83 24.39
C GLN A 358 -33.75 14.85 25.56
N THR A 359 -32.70 14.07 25.78
CA THR A 359 -32.61 13.05 26.84
C THR A 359 -31.58 13.41 27.90
N LEU A 360 -30.68 14.34 27.61
CA LEU A 360 -29.74 14.93 28.56
C LEU A 360 -29.79 16.45 28.45
N ILE A 361 -30.02 17.11 29.59
CA ILE A 361 -30.17 18.56 29.71
C ILE A 361 -29.14 19.05 30.73
N THR A 362 -28.24 19.92 30.32
CA THR A 362 -27.23 20.56 31.19
C THR A 362 -26.49 19.54 32.08
N GLY A 363 -25.97 18.48 31.47
CA GLY A 363 -25.18 17.45 32.15
C GLY A 363 -26.00 16.44 32.97
N THR A 364 -27.33 16.47 32.91
CA THR A 364 -28.20 15.55 33.67
C THR A 364 -29.20 14.85 32.75
N GLY A 365 -29.31 13.53 32.87
CA GLY A 365 -30.14 12.69 32.00
C GLY A 365 -29.34 11.52 31.43
N TYR A 366 -29.62 11.11 30.19
CA TYR A 366 -28.92 9.99 29.56
C TYR A 366 -28.59 10.23 28.09
N SER A 367 -27.55 9.56 27.60
CA SER A 367 -27.23 9.45 26.18
C SER A 367 -27.31 7.99 25.72
N GLU A 368 -27.65 7.79 24.44
CA GLU A 368 -27.78 6.46 23.82
C GLU A 368 -27.22 6.50 22.39
N PHE A 369 -26.08 5.84 22.13
CA PHE A 369 -25.40 5.93 20.84
C PHE A 369 -24.70 4.62 20.46
N TYR A 370 -24.54 4.39 19.16
CA TYR A 370 -23.75 3.27 18.64
C TYR A 370 -22.26 3.63 18.53
N SER A 371 -21.37 2.69 18.82
CA SER A 371 -19.93 2.85 18.60
C SER A 371 -19.60 3.04 17.11
N LYS A 372 -18.66 3.93 16.80
CA LYS A 372 -18.07 4.07 15.46
C LYS A 372 -16.96 3.02 15.31
N SER A 373 -17.12 2.04 14.42
CA SER A 373 -16.06 1.08 14.08
C SER A 373 -15.51 1.34 12.68
N ASN A 374 -14.18 1.27 12.55
CA ASN A 374 -13.47 1.46 11.27
C ASN A 374 -13.26 0.12 10.54
N PHE A 375 -13.68 -1.01 11.11
CA PHE A 375 -13.54 -2.33 10.51
C PHE A 375 -14.88 -2.80 9.93
N LYS A 376 -14.84 -3.28 8.69
CA LYS A 376 -16.02 -3.67 7.89
C LYS A 376 -16.87 -4.79 8.53
N ASP A 377 -16.26 -5.58 9.41
CA ASP A 377 -16.86 -6.78 10.02
C ASP A 377 -17.18 -6.62 11.51
N ASP A 378 -16.98 -5.43 12.09
CA ASP A 378 -17.29 -5.21 13.50
C ASP A 378 -18.74 -4.77 13.68
N THR A 379 -19.43 -5.45 14.59
CA THR A 379 -20.81 -5.11 14.92
C THR A 379 -20.81 -3.88 15.84
N PRO A 380 -21.49 -2.79 15.49
CA PRO A 380 -21.56 -1.61 16.36
C PRO A 380 -22.23 -1.96 17.69
N GLU A 381 -21.72 -1.37 18.76
CA GLU A 381 -22.19 -1.58 20.13
C GLU A 381 -23.08 -0.41 20.55
N LEU A 382 -24.26 -0.70 21.07
CA LEU A 382 -25.15 0.31 21.64
C LEU A 382 -24.68 0.64 23.06
N HIS A 383 -24.37 1.91 23.29
CA HIS A 383 -24.02 2.44 24.60
C HIS A 383 -25.16 3.28 25.15
N TYR A 384 -25.62 2.97 26.36
CA TYR A 384 -26.55 3.79 27.13
C TYR A 384 -25.82 4.30 28.38
N ARG A 385 -25.84 5.60 28.65
CA ARG A 385 -25.07 6.22 29.74
C ARG A 385 -25.87 7.30 30.44
N GLU A 386 -26.03 7.16 31.76
CA GLU A 386 -26.65 8.17 32.61
C GLU A 386 -25.62 9.14 33.24
N TYR A 387 -26.07 10.38 33.45
CA TYR A 387 -25.28 11.49 33.95
C TYR A 387 -26.10 12.33 34.92
N LYS A 388 -25.40 12.94 35.88
CA LYS A 388 -25.95 13.96 36.78
C LYS A 388 -24.90 15.01 37.02
N ASN A 389 -25.22 16.29 36.80
CA ASN A 389 -24.28 17.40 36.93
C ASN A 389 -22.95 17.15 36.20
N PHE A 390 -23.03 16.77 34.92
CA PHE A 390 -21.91 16.57 33.99
C PHE A 390 -20.97 15.39 34.32
N ILE A 391 -21.29 14.59 35.35
CA ILE A 391 -20.50 13.43 35.75
C ILE A 391 -21.30 12.12 35.62
N PRO A 392 -20.62 10.98 35.40
CA PRO A 392 -21.27 9.66 35.38
C PRO A 392 -22.11 9.42 36.64
N HIS A 393 -23.36 9.01 36.47
CA HIS A 393 -24.28 8.73 37.57
C HIS A 393 -25.33 7.73 37.10
N GLY A 394 -25.80 6.83 37.94
CA GLY A 394 -26.79 5.82 37.55
C GLY A 394 -26.17 4.71 36.72
N VAL A 395 -26.90 4.21 35.72
CA VAL A 395 -26.53 2.99 35.00
C VAL A 395 -25.88 3.28 33.65
N TRP A 396 -24.76 2.63 33.37
CA TRP A 396 -24.14 2.58 32.05
C TRP A 396 -24.24 1.16 31.51
N LYS A 397 -24.69 1.01 30.25
CA LYS A 397 -24.90 -0.28 29.58
C LYS A 397 -24.22 -0.31 28.21
N GLU A 398 -23.76 -1.48 27.84
CA GLU A 398 -23.16 -1.77 26.53
C GLU A 398 -23.84 -3.02 25.98
N LEU A 399 -24.44 -2.93 24.80
CA LEU A 399 -25.13 -4.04 24.14
C LEU A 399 -24.49 -4.29 22.77
N LYS A 400 -24.32 -5.56 22.41
CA LYS A 400 -23.85 -6.01 21.10
C LYS A 400 -24.85 -7.02 20.55
N ASN A 401 -25.42 -6.74 19.36
CA ASN A 401 -26.52 -7.54 18.78
C ASN A 401 -27.66 -7.80 19.79
N ASP A 402 -28.17 -6.73 20.42
CA ASP A 402 -29.21 -6.76 21.46
C ASP A 402 -28.87 -7.56 22.73
N THR A 403 -27.67 -8.13 22.81
CA THR A 403 -27.19 -8.88 23.98
C THR A 403 -26.40 -7.94 24.87
N LEU A 404 -26.84 -7.77 26.12
CA LEU A 404 -26.12 -6.99 27.14
C LEU A 404 -24.73 -7.60 27.33
N GLN A 405 -23.69 -6.81 27.09
CA GLN A 405 -22.29 -7.19 27.29
C GLN A 405 -21.77 -6.70 28.63
N ARG A 406 -22.22 -5.51 29.05
CA ARG A 406 -21.72 -4.85 30.23
C ARG A 406 -22.75 -3.94 30.86
N LEU A 407 -22.80 -3.93 32.19
CA LEU A 407 -23.59 -3.01 33.00
C LEU A 407 -22.72 -2.49 34.14
N VAL A 408 -22.74 -1.17 34.37
CA VAL A 408 -21.95 -0.53 35.43
C VAL A 408 -22.82 0.49 36.16
N ASN A 409 -22.81 0.44 37.48
CA ASN A 409 -23.45 1.47 38.31
C ASN A 409 -22.44 2.53 38.75
N TYR A 410 -22.84 3.79 38.66
CA TYR A 410 -22.07 4.97 39.05
C TYR A 410 -22.83 5.80 40.09
N GLN A 411 -22.09 6.33 41.07
CA GLN A 411 -22.57 7.35 41.98
C GLN A 411 -21.51 8.45 42.08
N ASN A 412 -21.93 9.69 41.81
CA ASN A 412 -21.10 10.90 41.86
C ASN A 412 -19.76 10.74 41.09
N GLY A 413 -19.84 10.24 39.86
CA GLY A 413 -18.70 10.07 38.96
C GLY A 413 -17.82 8.85 39.24
N LYS A 414 -18.10 8.08 40.30
CA LYS A 414 -17.33 6.89 40.69
C LYS A 414 -18.17 5.63 40.55
N ARG A 415 -17.54 4.50 40.21
CA ARG A 415 -18.23 3.20 40.23
C ARG A 415 -18.74 2.93 41.64
N HIS A 416 -20.01 2.59 41.78
CA HIS A 416 -20.63 2.32 43.07
C HIS A 416 -21.80 1.35 42.86
N GLY A 417 -21.86 0.29 43.66
CA GLY A 417 -22.78 -0.82 43.45
C GLY A 417 -22.22 -1.82 42.44
N LYS A 418 -23.12 -2.43 41.67
CA LYS A 418 -22.81 -3.61 40.86
C LYS A 418 -22.20 -3.25 39.51
N MET A 419 -21.15 -3.96 39.10
CA MET A 419 -20.70 -4.09 37.72
C MET A 419 -20.93 -5.52 37.28
N GLU A 420 -21.54 -5.70 36.11
CA GLU A 420 -21.79 -7.00 35.52
C GLU A 420 -21.20 -7.03 34.11
N VAL A 421 -20.50 -8.12 33.80
CA VAL A 421 -19.99 -8.42 32.46
C VAL A 421 -20.60 -9.74 32.05
N TYR A 422 -21.01 -9.81 30.79
CA TYR A 422 -21.73 -10.94 30.23
C TYR A 422 -20.93 -11.57 29.09
N TYR A 423 -21.17 -12.84 28.86
CA TYR A 423 -20.72 -13.57 27.69
C TYR A 423 -21.58 -13.21 26.47
N ASN A 424 -21.06 -13.48 25.26
CA ASN A 424 -21.82 -13.28 24.01
C ASN A 424 -23.13 -14.10 23.92
N ASN A 425 -23.31 -15.11 24.77
CA ASN A 425 -24.56 -15.88 24.87
C ASN A 425 -25.55 -15.30 25.90
N GLY A 426 -25.23 -14.17 26.54
CA GLY A 426 -26.04 -13.52 27.57
C GLY A 426 -25.85 -14.05 28.99
N ASN A 427 -25.05 -15.08 29.21
CA ASN A 427 -24.76 -15.58 30.56
C ASN A 427 -23.83 -14.61 31.31
N LEU A 428 -24.02 -14.46 32.62
CA LEU A 428 -23.16 -13.64 33.47
C LEU A 428 -21.75 -14.25 33.49
N LYS A 429 -20.73 -13.42 33.24
CA LYS A 429 -19.30 -13.77 33.23
C LYS A 429 -18.62 -13.32 34.50
N GLU A 430 -18.89 -12.08 34.90
CA GLU A 430 -18.29 -11.47 36.06
C GLU A 430 -19.26 -10.51 36.74
N GLU A 431 -19.25 -10.53 38.07
CA GLU A 431 -19.93 -9.57 38.93
C GLU A 431 -18.90 -8.96 39.87
N THR A 432 -18.74 -7.64 39.84
CA THR A 432 -17.88 -6.90 40.77
C THR A 432 -18.68 -5.86 41.53
N ILE A 433 -18.59 -5.86 42.86
CA ILE A 433 -19.19 -4.83 43.71
C ILE A 433 -18.17 -3.73 43.96
N TYR A 434 -18.57 -2.49 43.70
CA TYR A 434 -17.77 -1.29 43.94
C TYR A 434 -18.36 -0.43 45.05
N GLU A 435 -17.48 0.19 45.84
CA GLU A 435 -17.83 1.25 46.77
C GLU A 435 -16.92 2.44 46.54
N ASN A 436 -17.52 3.58 46.15
CA ASN A 436 -16.82 4.85 45.95
C ASN A 436 -15.59 4.76 45.03
N GLY A 437 -15.69 3.94 43.99
CA GLY A 437 -14.66 3.71 42.97
C GLY A 437 -13.75 2.52 43.26
N ASN A 438 -13.76 1.97 44.48
CA ASN A 438 -12.91 0.84 44.87
C ASN A 438 -13.67 -0.48 44.72
N SER A 439 -13.04 -1.51 44.16
CA SER A 439 -13.63 -2.86 44.09
C SER A 439 -13.60 -3.51 45.47
N VAL A 440 -14.76 -3.95 45.95
CA VAL A 440 -14.95 -4.63 47.24
C VAL A 440 -14.90 -6.15 47.08
N SER A 441 -15.56 -6.68 46.05
CA SER A 441 -15.56 -8.12 45.77
C SER A 441 -15.78 -8.38 44.29
N THR A 442 -15.25 -9.50 43.80
CA THR A 442 -15.45 -9.99 42.44
C THR A 442 -15.82 -11.46 42.46
N LYS A 443 -16.87 -11.83 41.74
CA LYS A 443 -17.30 -13.20 41.49
C LYS A 443 -17.22 -13.46 39.99
N LYS A 444 -16.62 -14.59 39.61
CA LYS A 444 -16.56 -15.05 38.22
C LYS A 444 -17.47 -16.25 38.05
N PHE A 445 -18.13 -16.33 36.91
CA PHE A 445 -19.10 -17.36 36.57
C PHE A 445 -18.67 -18.03 35.27
N ARG A 446 -19.01 -19.31 35.13
CA ARG A 446 -18.76 -20.07 33.91
C ARG A 446 -19.81 -19.74 32.86
N LYS A 447 -19.42 -19.74 31.59
CA LYS A 447 -20.28 -19.48 30.44
C LYS A 447 -21.33 -20.56 30.25
N PHE A 448 -20.98 -21.80 30.61
CA PHE A 448 -21.81 -22.98 30.46
C PHE A 448 -21.91 -23.70 31.81
N LYS A 449 -23.08 -24.27 32.11
CA LYS A 449 -23.26 -25.03 33.36
C LYS A 449 -22.58 -26.38 33.27
N ASN A 450 -22.73 -27.05 32.13
CA ASN A 450 -22.11 -28.34 31.84
C ASN A 450 -21.29 -28.25 30.54
N PRO A 451 -20.12 -27.59 30.56
CA PRO A 451 -19.36 -27.35 29.34
C PRO A 451 -18.91 -28.66 28.68
N LYS A 452 -19.00 -28.71 27.36
CA LYS A 452 -18.41 -29.75 26.50
C LYS A 452 -17.48 -29.11 25.49
N VAL A 453 -16.49 -29.86 25.04
CA VAL A 453 -15.58 -29.38 23.99
C VAL A 453 -16.11 -29.83 22.63
N LYS A 454 -16.34 -28.86 21.74
CA LYS A 454 -16.60 -29.13 20.32
C LYS A 454 -15.36 -28.82 19.50
N THR A 455 -14.96 -29.80 18.70
CA THR A 455 -13.80 -29.73 17.83
C THR A 455 -14.24 -29.49 16.39
N PHE A 456 -13.46 -28.71 15.66
CA PHE A 456 -13.63 -28.44 14.23
C PHE A 456 -12.27 -28.56 13.56
N VAL A 457 -12.24 -29.00 12.31
CA VAL A 457 -11.03 -28.95 11.49
C VAL A 457 -11.23 -27.92 10.41
N VAL A 458 -10.21 -27.10 10.19
CA VAL A 458 -10.15 -26.18 9.05
C VAL A 458 -8.85 -26.48 8.32
N SER A 459 -8.92 -26.69 7.02
CA SER A 459 -7.74 -26.94 6.18
C SER A 459 -7.72 -25.98 5.00
N ARG A 460 -6.50 -25.58 4.61
CA ARG A 460 -6.23 -24.85 3.37
C ARG A 460 -4.88 -25.27 2.80
N ILE A 461 -4.69 -25.14 1.51
CA ILE A 461 -3.37 -25.31 0.87
C ILE A 461 -2.38 -24.28 1.45
N CYS A 462 -1.19 -24.75 1.82
CA CYS A 462 -0.10 -23.87 2.25
C CYS A 462 0.66 -23.33 1.04
N LYS A 463 0.11 -22.31 0.36
CA LYS A 463 0.72 -21.74 -0.87
C LYS A 463 2.18 -21.32 -0.70
N GLY A 464 2.56 -20.82 0.48
CA GLY A 464 3.93 -20.39 0.78
C GLY A 464 4.91 -21.53 1.07
N CYS A 465 4.43 -22.71 1.48
CA CYS A 465 5.31 -23.82 1.89
C CYS A 465 6.06 -24.45 0.71
N TYR A 466 5.53 -24.38 -0.51
CA TYR A 466 6.09 -25.07 -1.68
C TYR A 466 7.46 -24.53 -2.11
N LYS A 467 7.84 -23.33 -1.66
CA LYS A 467 9.18 -22.76 -1.90
C LYS A 467 10.28 -23.52 -1.16
N ASP A 468 9.93 -24.16 -0.05
CA ASP A 468 10.88 -24.82 0.85
C ASP A 468 10.95 -26.34 0.64
N TYR A 469 10.14 -26.89 -0.29
CA TYR A 469 10.03 -28.33 -0.54
C TYR A 469 9.94 -28.63 -2.04
N GLU A 470 11.10 -28.73 -2.70
CA GLU A 470 11.25 -28.92 -4.15
C GLU A 470 10.51 -30.14 -4.73
N GLU A 471 10.25 -31.15 -3.89
CA GLU A 471 9.54 -32.38 -4.27
C GLU A 471 8.00 -32.23 -4.31
N TYR A 472 7.45 -31.07 -3.94
CA TYR A 472 6.01 -30.78 -3.95
C TYR A 472 5.66 -29.72 -4.99
N GLN A 473 4.52 -29.91 -5.67
CA GLN A 473 3.99 -28.95 -6.64
C GLN A 473 2.66 -28.36 -6.15
N LEU A 474 2.44 -27.08 -6.40
CA LEU A 474 1.19 -26.43 -6.00
C LEU A 474 0.01 -26.97 -6.85
N PRO A 475 -1.03 -27.55 -6.22
CA PRO A 475 -2.17 -28.08 -6.97
C PRO A 475 -3.03 -26.98 -7.60
N GLU A 476 -3.70 -27.34 -8.69
CA GLU A 476 -4.65 -26.48 -9.42
C GLU A 476 -6.06 -26.54 -8.84
N ASN A 477 -6.41 -27.66 -8.19
CA ASN A 477 -7.63 -27.79 -7.40
C ASN A 477 -7.38 -27.37 -5.93
N ASP A 478 -8.45 -27.32 -5.13
CA ASP A 478 -8.41 -26.98 -3.69
C ASP A 478 -8.91 -28.18 -2.86
N PRO A 479 -8.07 -29.21 -2.65
CA PRO A 479 -8.50 -30.48 -2.08
C PRO A 479 -8.98 -30.33 -0.63
N LYS A 480 -10.19 -30.84 -0.37
CA LYS A 480 -10.82 -30.79 0.96
C LYS A 480 -10.59 -32.07 1.76
N PRO A 481 -10.57 -31.99 3.10
CA PRO A 481 -10.60 -33.18 3.92
C PRO A 481 -11.94 -33.92 3.73
N LEU A 482 -11.90 -35.25 3.66
CA LEU A 482 -13.06 -36.11 3.35
C LEU A 482 -13.74 -36.69 4.60
N ASN A 483 -13.02 -36.80 5.71
CA ASN A 483 -13.47 -37.45 6.95
C ASN A 483 -13.23 -36.59 8.21
N ASP A 484 -13.11 -35.28 8.05
CA ASP A 484 -12.91 -34.33 9.14
C ASP A 484 -14.09 -34.33 10.14
N LEU A 485 -15.33 -34.39 9.65
CA LEU A 485 -16.50 -34.45 10.51
C LEU A 485 -16.51 -35.70 11.40
N GLU A 486 -16.18 -36.86 10.83
CA GLU A 486 -16.09 -38.12 11.58
C GLU A 486 -15.01 -38.05 12.66
N LEU A 487 -13.82 -37.54 12.32
CA LEU A 487 -12.71 -37.42 13.26
C LEU A 487 -13.02 -36.42 14.38
N THR A 488 -13.64 -35.29 14.06
CA THR A 488 -13.98 -34.26 15.05
C THR A 488 -15.11 -34.66 15.99
N VAL A 489 -16.08 -35.48 15.54
CA VAL A 489 -17.12 -36.05 16.42
C VAL A 489 -16.52 -37.03 17.43
N ASN A 490 -15.49 -37.78 17.03
CA ASN A 490 -14.83 -38.76 17.89
C ASN A 490 -13.67 -38.18 18.72
N PHE A 491 -13.27 -36.93 18.46
CA PHE A 491 -12.19 -36.28 19.18
C PHE A 491 -12.66 -35.79 20.55
N GLN A 492 -12.19 -36.43 21.62
CA GLN A 492 -12.53 -36.07 22.98
C GLN A 492 -11.45 -35.17 23.61
N ALA A 493 -11.90 -34.10 24.24
CA ALA A 493 -11.06 -33.20 25.00
C ALA A 493 -11.82 -32.76 26.25
N GLU A 494 -11.11 -32.71 27.38
CA GLU A 494 -11.70 -32.31 28.66
C GLU A 494 -11.92 -30.80 28.71
N PRO A 495 -13.06 -30.29 29.21
CA PRO A 495 -13.31 -28.84 29.32
C PRO A 495 -12.29 -28.08 30.19
N SER A 496 -11.61 -28.76 31.12
CA SER A 496 -10.63 -28.16 32.04
C SER A 496 -9.44 -27.51 31.32
N ILE A 497 -9.12 -27.93 30.10
CA ILE A 497 -8.05 -27.32 29.29
C ILE A 497 -8.31 -25.84 28.93
N PHE A 498 -9.55 -25.36 29.08
CA PHE A 498 -9.91 -23.95 28.85
C PHE A 498 -9.75 -23.08 30.11
N GLU A 499 -9.50 -23.65 31.29
CA GLU A 499 -9.42 -22.90 32.56
C GLU A 499 -8.44 -21.71 32.55
N PRO A 500 -7.23 -21.80 31.96
CA PRO A 500 -6.31 -20.65 31.90
C PRO A 500 -6.72 -19.57 30.90
N TYR A 501 -7.53 -19.92 29.91
CA TYR A 501 -7.87 -19.04 28.77
C TYR A 501 -9.25 -18.39 28.91
N GLY A 502 -10.15 -19.04 29.66
CA GLY A 502 -11.53 -18.63 29.83
C GLY A 502 -12.47 -19.19 28.75
N ASP A 503 -13.76 -19.16 29.07
CA ASP A 503 -14.79 -19.91 28.34
C ASP A 503 -15.15 -19.35 26.95
N ASP A 504 -14.68 -18.14 26.61
CA ASP A 504 -14.83 -17.55 25.27
C ASP A 504 -13.70 -17.94 24.32
N HIS A 505 -12.62 -18.51 24.83
CA HIS A 505 -11.46 -18.81 24.01
C HIS A 505 -11.76 -19.92 23.00
N ILE A 506 -11.22 -19.77 21.79
CA ILE A 506 -11.20 -20.83 20.79
C ILE A 506 -9.75 -21.28 20.71
N MET A 507 -9.44 -22.43 21.29
CA MET A 507 -8.09 -22.96 21.18
C MET A 507 -7.87 -23.52 19.79
N PHE A 508 -6.64 -23.45 19.32
CA PHE A 508 -6.23 -24.02 18.05
C PHE A 508 -4.90 -24.76 18.15
N TYR A 509 -4.80 -25.80 17.33
CA TYR A 509 -3.59 -26.56 17.07
C TYR A 509 -3.40 -26.66 15.56
N GLY A 510 -2.35 -26.02 15.06
CA GLY A 510 -2.04 -25.85 13.65
C GLY A 510 -0.80 -26.61 13.24
N TYR A 511 -0.90 -27.33 12.12
CA TYR A 511 0.17 -28.17 11.58
C TYR A 511 0.23 -28.05 10.06
N TYR A 512 1.40 -28.33 9.51
CA TYR A 512 1.58 -28.64 8.10
C TYR A 512 1.43 -30.15 7.92
N ALA A 513 0.46 -30.56 7.12
CA ALA A 513 0.21 -31.93 6.72
C ALA A 513 0.72 -32.15 5.30
N PHE A 514 1.66 -33.08 5.15
CA PHE A 514 2.21 -33.50 3.87
C PHE A 514 1.43 -34.71 3.39
N VAL A 515 0.73 -34.54 2.28
CA VAL A 515 -0.27 -35.48 1.76
C VAL A 515 0.25 -36.07 0.46
N ASN A 516 0.18 -37.39 0.33
CA ASN A 516 0.59 -38.08 -0.90
C ASN A 516 -0.49 -38.06 -1.99
N GLU A 517 -0.15 -38.63 -3.14
CA GLU A 517 -0.98 -38.65 -4.34
C GLU A 517 -2.31 -39.40 -4.14
N LYS A 518 -2.44 -40.20 -3.07
CA LYS A 518 -3.67 -40.92 -2.70
C LYS A 518 -4.53 -40.15 -1.69
N GLY A 519 -4.13 -38.93 -1.30
CA GLY A 519 -4.84 -38.13 -0.31
C GLY A 519 -4.60 -38.59 1.14
N LEU A 520 -3.54 -39.36 1.41
CA LEU A 520 -3.18 -39.82 2.75
C LEU A 520 -2.02 -38.97 3.31
N ILE A 521 -2.01 -38.73 4.61
CA ILE A 521 -0.94 -37.97 5.27
C ILE A 521 0.27 -38.86 5.52
N ASP A 522 1.43 -38.46 5.01
CA ASP A 522 2.72 -39.13 5.22
C ASP A 522 3.50 -38.48 6.37
N GLU A 523 3.43 -37.14 6.50
CA GLU A 523 4.17 -36.39 7.51
C GLU A 523 3.32 -35.25 8.09
N ILE A 524 3.51 -34.98 9.38
CA ILE A 524 2.91 -33.85 10.09
C ILE A 524 4.00 -33.04 10.78
N LYS A 525 4.12 -31.76 10.43
CA LYS A 525 5.03 -30.82 11.09
C LYS A 525 4.25 -29.79 11.91
N PHE A 526 4.71 -29.54 13.13
CA PHE A 526 4.12 -28.51 13.99
C PHE A 526 4.28 -27.13 13.35
N ALA A 527 3.25 -26.29 13.49
CA ALA A 527 3.30 -24.91 13.05
C ALA A 527 3.04 -23.95 14.21
N VAL A 528 1.88 -24.05 14.86
CA VAL A 528 1.48 -23.15 15.96
C VAL A 528 0.34 -23.72 16.77
N ALA A 529 0.33 -23.50 18.08
CA ALA A 529 -0.80 -23.84 18.95
C ALA A 529 -0.87 -22.89 20.15
N ASP A 530 -2.02 -22.78 20.81
CA ASP A 530 -2.15 -22.03 22.07
C ASP A 530 -1.34 -22.64 23.22
N ASN A 531 -1.19 -23.98 23.20
CA ASN A 531 -0.34 -24.77 24.08
C ASN A 531 -0.07 -26.14 23.42
N MET A 532 0.66 -27.01 24.13
CA MET A 532 1.08 -28.33 23.64
C MET A 532 0.35 -29.49 24.32
N TRP A 533 -0.73 -29.24 25.08
CA TRP A 533 -1.34 -30.28 25.94
C TRP A 533 -2.04 -31.39 25.17
N LEU A 534 -2.64 -31.07 24.02
CA LEU A 534 -3.28 -32.05 23.15
C LEU A 534 -2.47 -32.38 21.89
N ASP A 535 -1.18 -32.04 21.85
CA ASP A 535 -0.36 -32.16 20.64
C ASP A 535 -0.36 -33.59 20.08
N GLU A 536 -0.12 -34.59 20.94
CA GLU A 536 -0.09 -36.00 20.53
C GLU A 536 -1.45 -36.50 20.07
N GLN A 537 -2.53 -36.14 20.78
CA GLN A 537 -3.89 -36.54 20.44
C GLN A 537 -4.33 -35.91 19.11
N VAL A 538 -4.02 -34.62 18.91
CA VAL A 538 -4.33 -33.91 17.66
C VAL A 538 -3.53 -34.50 16.51
N LYS A 539 -2.23 -34.77 16.67
CA LYS A 539 -1.42 -35.45 15.64
C LYS A 539 -1.95 -36.85 15.31
N ALA A 540 -2.33 -37.64 16.31
CA ALA A 540 -2.87 -38.99 16.13
C ALA A 540 -4.26 -38.99 15.46
N SER A 541 -5.07 -37.97 15.69
CA SER A 541 -6.32 -37.75 14.97
C SER A 541 -6.05 -37.26 13.55
N MET A 542 -5.15 -36.29 13.40
CA MET A 542 -4.78 -35.69 12.13
C MET A 542 -4.20 -36.72 11.17
N SER A 543 -3.34 -37.64 11.61
CA SER A 543 -2.75 -38.67 10.74
C SER A 543 -3.79 -39.60 10.08
N LYS A 544 -5.03 -39.61 10.58
CA LYS A 544 -6.16 -40.37 10.01
C LYS A 544 -6.98 -39.54 9.01
N LEU A 545 -6.71 -38.25 8.86
CA LEU A 545 -7.38 -37.41 7.86
C LEU A 545 -7.03 -37.90 6.46
N LYS A 546 -8.06 -37.91 5.62
CA LYS A 546 -7.95 -38.17 4.19
C LYS A 546 -8.36 -36.91 3.45
N PHE A 547 -7.66 -36.61 2.38
CA PHE A 547 -7.95 -35.50 1.50
C PHE A 547 -8.46 -36.00 0.16
N GLU A 548 -9.24 -35.16 -0.51
CA GLU A 548 -9.40 -35.24 -1.95
C GLU A 548 -8.02 -35.28 -2.63
N THR A 549 -7.94 -35.94 -3.78
CA THR A 549 -6.69 -36.01 -4.53
C THR A 549 -6.31 -34.62 -5.05
N ALA A 550 -5.07 -34.20 -4.75
CA ALA A 550 -4.48 -33.00 -5.33
C ALA A 550 -4.09 -33.25 -6.79
N LEU A 551 -4.42 -32.31 -7.68
CA LEU A 551 -4.25 -32.44 -9.12
C LEU A 551 -3.40 -31.31 -9.71
N LYS A 552 -2.55 -31.70 -10.66
CA LYS A 552 -1.80 -30.80 -11.54
C LYS A 552 -1.84 -31.38 -12.95
N ASP A 553 -2.32 -30.62 -13.94
CA ASP A 553 -2.51 -31.10 -15.31
C ASP A 553 -3.35 -32.40 -15.39
N GLY A 554 -4.33 -32.53 -14.48
CA GLY A 554 -5.20 -33.70 -14.36
C GLY A 554 -4.54 -34.95 -13.75
N LYS A 555 -3.29 -34.88 -13.28
CA LYS A 555 -2.58 -35.99 -12.63
C LYS A 555 -2.53 -35.83 -11.11
N PRO A 556 -2.67 -36.92 -10.33
CA PRO A 556 -2.46 -36.91 -8.89
C PRO A 556 -1.04 -36.47 -8.51
N ILE A 557 -0.94 -35.56 -7.55
CA ILE A 557 0.33 -35.06 -7.01
C ILE A 557 0.29 -35.04 -5.48
N LYS A 558 1.46 -34.86 -4.85
CA LYS A 558 1.55 -34.59 -3.42
C LYS A 558 1.15 -33.14 -3.11
N SER A 559 0.60 -32.89 -1.92
CA SER A 559 0.21 -31.55 -1.47
C SER A 559 0.60 -31.26 -0.03
N ILE A 560 0.71 -29.97 0.29
CA ILE A 560 1.00 -29.48 1.64
C ILE A 560 -0.19 -28.64 2.10
N HIS A 561 -0.86 -29.12 3.15
CA HIS A 561 -1.99 -28.46 3.75
C HIS A 561 -1.61 -27.85 5.08
N TYR A 562 -2.07 -26.64 5.34
CA TYR A 562 -2.08 -26.09 6.68
C TYR A 562 -3.43 -26.40 7.34
N VAL A 563 -3.39 -27.28 8.34
CA VAL A 563 -4.57 -27.84 9.02
C VAL A 563 -4.63 -27.32 10.44
N ARG A 564 -5.79 -26.82 10.86
CA ARG A 564 -6.06 -26.37 12.24
C ARG A 564 -7.19 -27.18 12.84
N TYR A 565 -6.92 -27.83 13.97
CA TYR A 565 -7.95 -28.25 14.90
C TYR A 565 -8.33 -27.04 15.75
N LYS A 566 -9.61 -26.65 15.74
CA LYS A 566 -10.17 -25.59 16.58
C LYS A 566 -11.09 -26.22 17.61
N LEU A 567 -10.86 -25.93 18.88
CA LEU A 567 -11.64 -26.43 20.00
C LEU A 567 -12.34 -25.24 20.65
N LYS A 568 -13.63 -25.38 20.95
CA LYS A 568 -14.38 -24.37 21.72
C LYS A 568 -15.32 -25.04 22.71
N LEU A 569 -15.58 -24.36 23.82
CA LEU A 569 -16.63 -24.78 24.74
C LEU A 569 -18.02 -24.55 24.15
N ILE A 570 -18.91 -25.50 24.42
CA ILE A 570 -20.35 -25.46 24.14
C ILE A 570 -21.11 -26.01 25.37
N GLU A 571 -22.44 -25.81 25.41
CA GLU A 571 -23.32 -26.44 26.41
C GLU A 571 -23.67 -27.90 26.03
#